data_AF-A0A9W9SAT8-F1
#
_entry.id   AF-A0A9W9SAT8-F1
#
_cell.length_a   1.000
_cell.length_b   1.000
_cell.length_c   1.000
_cell.angle_alpha   90.00
_cell.angle_beta   90.00
_cell.angle_gamma   90.00
#
_symmetry.space_group_name_H-M   'P 1'
#
loop_
_entity.id
_entity.type
_entity.pdbx_description
1 polymer ?
#
loop_
_entity_poly.entity_id
_entity_poly.type
_entity_poly.pdbx_seq_one_letter_code
_entity_poly.pdbx_strand_id
1 'polypeptide(L)' 'MGLIIPCQPSDEELQVFEEKINYHFTNRLLIREALQTCNGLNQDGNKTLAMIDDAIVHLVIVTHSYYKSQMRV' A
#
# COMPACT_ATOMS: atom_id res chain seq x y z
N MET A 1 -27.34 -8.82 -2.24
CA MET A 1 -26.51 -9.48 -3.26
C MET A 1 -25.10 -8.93 -3.09
N GLY A 2 -24.21 -9.64 -2.40
CA GLY A 2 -22.84 -9.19 -2.18
C GLY A 2 -22.02 -9.40 -3.46
N LEU A 3 -21.39 -8.35 -3.96
CA LEU A 3 -20.42 -8.44 -5.05
C LEU A 3 -19.20 -9.22 -4.53
N ILE A 4 -19.08 -10.47 -4.98
CA ILE A 4 -17.86 -11.27 -4.78
C ILE A 4 -16.81 -10.61 -5.69
N ILE A 5 -15.88 -9.86 -5.10
CA ILE A 5 -14.65 -9.44 -5.77
C ILE A 5 -13.73 -10.67 -5.74
N PRO A 6 -13.51 -11.36 -6.87
CA PRO A 6 -12.63 -12.51 -6.88
C PRO A 6 -11.21 -11.99 -6.60
N CYS A 7 -10.52 -12.65 -5.66
CA CYS A 7 -9.11 -12.44 -5.32
C CYS A 7 -8.75 -11.30 -4.35
N GLN A 8 -9.59 -11.01 -3.34
CA GLN A 8 -9.07 -10.28 -2.16
C GLN A 8 -8.38 -11.25 -1.18
N PRO A 9 -7.22 -10.90 -0.62
CA PRO A 9 -6.47 -11.76 0.30
C PRO A 9 -7.29 -12.07 1.56
N SER A 10 -7.16 -13.25 2.16
CA SER A 10 -7.83 -13.56 3.43
C SER A 10 -7.29 -12.71 4.58
N ASP A 11 -7.98 -12.69 5.72
CA ASP A 11 -7.48 -11.95 6.89
C ASP A 11 -6.19 -12.57 7.46
N GLU A 12 -6.01 -13.89 7.31
CA GLU A 12 -4.79 -14.61 7.67
C GLU A 12 -3.63 -14.23 6.74
N GLU A 13 -3.88 -14.13 5.42
CA GLU A 13 -2.88 -13.66 4.45
C GLU A 13 -2.47 -12.22 4.72
N LEU A 14 -3.43 -11.36 5.08
CA LEU A 14 -3.17 -9.98 5.50
C LEU A 14 -2.35 -9.91 6.79
N GLN A 15 -2.65 -10.75 7.78
CA GLN A 15 -1.88 -10.79 9.02
C GLN A 15 -0.40 -11.18 8.75
N VAL A 16 -0.16 -12.21 7.93
CA VAL A 16 1.20 -12.60 7.55
C VAL A 16 1.93 -11.47 6.81
N PHE A 17 1.22 -10.69 5.99
CA PHE A 17 1.79 -9.53 5.33
C PHE A 17 2.16 -8.42 6.34
N GLU A 18 1.24 -8.08 7.26
CA GLU A 18 1.45 -7.07 8.30
C GLU A 18 2.62 -7.39 9.22
N GLU A 19 2.78 -8.67 9.60
CA GLU A 19 3.92 -9.16 10.38
C GLU A 19 5.24 -8.95 9.62
N LYS A 20 5.26 -9.19 8.29
CA LYS A 20 6.47 -9.00 7.45
C LYS A 20 6.89 -7.53 7.33
N ILE A 21 5.93 -6.61 7.23
CA ILE A 21 6.23 -5.18 7.13
C ILE A 21 6.30 -4.49 8.50
N ASN A 22 6.08 -5.24 9.58
CA ASN A 22 6.03 -4.74 10.96
C ASN A 22 5.08 -3.53 11.12
N TYR A 23 3.91 -3.61 10.47
CA TYR A 23 2.90 -2.56 10.48
C TYR A 23 1.50 -3.18 10.41
N HIS A 24 0.63 -2.80 11.34
CA HIS A 24 -0.74 -3.28 11.41
C HIS A 24 -1.72 -2.22 10.89
N PHE A 25 -2.52 -2.56 9.87
CA PHE A 25 -3.52 -1.67 9.31
C PHE A 25 -4.81 -1.75 10.13
N THR A 26 -5.24 -0.60 10.67
CA THR A 26 -6.53 -0.48 11.35
C THR A 26 -7.72 -0.61 10.41
N ASN A 27 -7.54 -0.28 9.13
CA ASN A 27 -8.58 -0.38 8.11
C ASN A 27 -8.29 -1.51 7.12
N ARG A 28 -8.97 -2.65 7.32
CA ARG A 28 -8.84 -3.85 6.48
C ARG A 28 -9.26 -3.61 5.03
N LEU A 29 -10.21 -2.70 4.76
CA LEU A 29 -10.65 -2.42 3.40
C LEU A 29 -9.57 -1.69 2.61
N LEU A 30 -8.86 -0.74 3.24
CA LEU A 30 -7.79 0.01 2.58
C LEU A 30 -6.61 -0.88 2.20
N ILE A 31 -6.20 -1.82 3.05
CA ILE A 31 -5.12 -2.74 2.67
C ILE A 31 -5.55 -3.70 1.55
N ARG A 32 -6.81 -4.16 1.56
CA ARG A 32 -7.36 -4.98 0.48
C ARG A 32 -7.39 -4.22 -0.85
N GLU A 33 -7.77 -2.95 -0.82
CA GLU A 33 -7.74 -2.05 -1.99
C GLU A 33 -6.30 -1.81 -2.46
N ALA A 34 -5.37 -1.51 -1.55
CA ALA A 34 -3.96 -1.27 -1.86
C ALA A 34 -3.29 -2.47 -2.55
N LEU A 35 -3.70 -3.68 -2.18
CA LEU A 35 -3.19 -4.93 -2.77
C LEU A 35 -3.95 -5.36 -4.03
N GLN A 36 -5.05 -4.70 -4.38
CA GLN A 36 -5.88 -5.10 -5.51
C GLN A 36 -5.32 -4.54 -6.82
N THR A 37 -4.88 -5.44 -7.71
CA THR A 37 -4.50 -5.07 -9.07
C THR A 37 -5.72 -4.75 -9.92
N CYS A 38 -5.51 -3.98 -11.00
CA CYS A 38 -6.54 -3.77 -12.01
C CYS A 38 -6.99 -5.12 -12.61
N ASN A 39 -8.30 -5.30 -12.76
CA ASN A 39 -8.90 -6.48 -13.38
C ASN A 39 -10.22 -6.12 -14.09
N GLY A 40 -10.87 -7.11 -14.71
CA GLY A 40 -12.11 -6.88 -15.47
C GLY A 40 -13.31 -6.35 -14.66
N LEU A 41 -13.28 -6.48 -13.33
CA LEU A 41 -14.34 -6.02 -12.41
C LEU A 41 -13.98 -4.72 -11.68
N ASN A 42 -12.68 -4.45 -11.52
CA ASN A 42 -12.15 -3.21 -10.98
C ASN A 42 -10.99 -2.75 -11.86
N GLN A 43 -11.29 -1.93 -12.87
CA GLN A 43 -10.31 -1.46 -13.84
C GLN A 43 -9.25 -0.54 -13.23
N ASP A 44 -9.60 0.16 -12.14
CA ASP A 44 -8.68 1.06 -11.47
C ASP A 44 -7.82 0.33 -10.42
N GLY A 45 -8.33 -0.72 -9.78
CA GLY A 45 -7.56 -1.46 -8.76
C GLY A 45 -7.09 -0.53 -7.64
N ASN A 46 -5.79 -0.54 -7.38
CA ASN A 46 -5.11 0.31 -6.40
C ASN A 46 -4.57 1.63 -6.99
N LYS A 47 -4.93 2.01 -8.22
CA LYS A 47 -4.30 3.10 -8.98
C LYS A 47 -4.25 4.43 -8.21
N THR A 48 -5.33 4.83 -7.56
CA THR A 48 -5.36 6.07 -6.77
C THR A 48 -4.36 6.03 -5.62
N LEU A 49 -4.31 4.90 -4.89
CA LEU A 49 -3.36 4.71 -3.79
C LEU A 49 -1.91 4.67 -4.31
N ALA A 50 -1.66 4.04 -5.45
CA ALA A 50 -0.34 4.00 -6.08
C ALA A 50 0.15 5.39 -6.51
N MET A 51 -0.73 6.25 -7.03
CA MET A 51 -0.38 7.63 -7.37
C MET A 51 -0.02 8.48 -6.14
N ILE A 52 -0.72 8.26 -5.02
CA ILE A 52 -0.41 8.93 -3.75
C ILE A 52 0.92 8.41 -3.19
N ASP A 53 1.14 7.10 -3.23
CA ASP A 53 2.37 6.45 -2.75
C ASP A 53 3.61 6.97 -3.49
N ASP A 54 3.55 7.11 -4.82
CA ASP A 54 4.67 7.64 -5.62
C ASP A 54 5.14 9.01 -5.11
N ALA A 55 4.22 9.93 -4.84
CA ALA A 55 4.53 11.25 -4.30
C ALA A 55 5.12 11.17 -2.87
N ILE A 56 4.59 10.29 -2.02
CA ILE A 56 5.07 10.10 -0.64
C ILE A 56 6.47 9.48 -0.62
N VAL A 57 6.68 8.40 -1.36
CA VAL A 57 7.97 7.70 -1.46
C VAL A 57 9.04 8.65 -1.98
N HIS A 58 8.74 9.42 -3.04
CA HIS A 58 9.66 10.43 -3.55
C HIS A 58 10.04 11.46 -2.48
N LEU A 59 9.04 12.00 -1.75
CA LEU A 59 9.29 12.97 -0.68
C LEU A 59 10.16 12.38 0.44
N VAL A 60 9.86 11.15 0.89
CA VAL A 60 10.61 10.46 1.96
C VAL A 60 12.06 10.24 1.55
N ILE A 61 12.31 9.78 0.33
CA ILE A 61 13.66 9.54 -0.19
C ILE A 61 14.46 10.83 -0.27
N VAL A 62 13.88 11.90 -0.84
CA VAL A 62 14.53 13.20 -0.97
C VAL A 62 14.86 13.78 0.40
N THR A 63 13.90 13.75 1.32
CA THR A 63 14.05 14.27 2.68
C THR A 63 15.12 13.49 3.45
N HIS A 64 15.09 12.17 3.40
CA HIS A 64 16.08 11.33 4.08
C HIS A 64 17.50 11.56 3.52
N SER A 65 17.63 11.67 2.21
CA SER A 65 18.91 11.94 1.53
C SER A 65 19.46 13.32 1.90
N TYR A 66 18.59 14.33 1.95
CA TYR A 66 18.95 15.68 2.39
C TYR A 66 19.48 15.67 3.83
N TYR A 67 18.76 15.08 4.78
CA TYR A 67 19.22 14.99 6.17
C TYR A 67 20.54 14.25 6.32
N LYS A 68 20.72 13.14 5.59
CA LYS A 68 21.98 12.40 5.58
C LYS A 68 23.16 13.23 5.05
N SER A 69 22.92 14.12 4.08
CA SER A 69 23.94 15.02 3.56
C SER A 69 24.34 16.09 4.58
N GLN A 70 23.39 16.60 5.37
CA GLN A 70 23.66 17.62 6.40
C GLN A 70 24.45 17.05 7.59
N MET A 71 24.29 15.76 7.91
CA MET A 71 25.03 15.09 8.99
C MET A 71 26.46 14.67 8.61
N ARG A 72 26.88 14.87 7.35
CA ARG A 72 28.23 14.56 6.86
C ARG A 72 29.15 15.79 6.75
N VAL A 73 28.69 16.94 7.24
CA VAL A 73 29.45 18.20 7.37
C VAL A 73 30.04 18.28 8.76
#